data_AF-A0A350MQR0-F1
#
_entry.id   AF-A0A350MQR0-F1
#
_cell.length_a   1.000
_cell.length_b   1.000
_cell.length_c   1.000
_cell.angle_alpha   90.00
_cell.angle_beta   90.00
_cell.angle_gamma   90.00
#
_symmetry.space_group_name_H-M   'P 1'
#
loop_
_entity.id
_entity.type
_entity.pdbx_description
1 polymer ?
#
loop_
_entity_poly.entity_id
_entity_poly.type
_entity_poly.pdbx_seq_one_letter_code
_entity_poly.pdbx_strand_id
1 'polypeptide(L)' 'KIKPYRGWSNKFIFPPYEFSVPDALISNFHLPLSPMLMVVCAFGGYDFVMKAYKEAIQEKYKFFTYGNAMLII' A
#
# COMPACT_ATOMS: atom_id res chain seq x y z
N LYS A 1 9.36 -1.15 -21.58
CA LYS A 1 9.13 0.30 -21.75
C LYS A 1 7.65 0.60 -21.61
N ILE A 2 7.27 1.51 -20.71
CA ILE A 2 5.89 1.99 -20.56
C ILE A 2 5.53 2.83 -21.79
N LYS A 3 4.33 2.66 -22.35
CA LYS A 3 3.82 3.47 -23.47
C LYS A 3 2.85 4.54 -22.94
N PRO A 4 2.77 5.73 -23.56
CA PRO A 4 1.74 6.71 -23.24
C PRO A 4 0.34 6.08 -23.35
N TYR A 5 -0.51 6.30 -22.35
CA TYR A 5 -1.86 5.75 -22.29
C TYR A 5 -2.84 6.83 -21.81
N ARG A 6 -4.05 6.85 -22.39
CA ARG A 6 -5.17 7.68 -21.94
C ARG A 6 -6.43 6.83 -21.93
N GLY A 7 -7.09 6.74 -20.78
CA GLY A 7 -8.29 5.94 -20.58
C GLY A 7 -8.63 5.80 -19.10
N TRP A 8 -9.71 5.10 -18.80
CA TRP A 8 -10.12 4.80 -17.43
C TRP A 8 -9.35 3.60 -16.89
N SER A 9 -9.03 3.62 -15.60
CA SER A 9 -8.56 2.44 -14.87
C SER A 9 -9.65 2.01 -13.91
N ASN A 10 -10.02 0.73 -13.99
CA ASN A 10 -10.93 0.06 -13.05
C ASN A 10 -10.22 -1.12 -12.36
N LYS A 11 -8.88 -1.14 -12.36
CA LYS A 11 -8.10 -2.21 -11.72
C LYS A 11 -8.29 -2.17 -10.22
N PHE A 12 -8.73 -3.29 -9.66
CA PHE A 12 -8.75 -3.53 -8.23
C PHE A 12 -7.58 -4.44 -7.86
N ILE A 13 -6.64 -3.93 -7.07
CA ILE A 13 -5.41 -4.65 -6.68
C ILE A 13 -5.61 -5.19 -5.27
N PHE A 14 -5.44 -6.50 -5.10
CA PHE A 14 -5.58 -7.21 -3.83
C PHE A 14 -4.60 -8.40 -3.79
N PRO A 15 -4.21 -8.88 -2.59
CA PRO A 15 -3.26 -10.00 -2.48
C PRO A 15 -3.87 -11.34 -2.95
N PRO A 16 -3.11 -12.22 -3.63
CA PRO A 16 -1.78 -11.97 -4.20
C PRO A 16 -1.84 -11.16 -5.50
N TYR A 17 -0.88 -10.27 -5.72
CA TYR A 17 -0.75 -9.50 -6.96
C TYR A 17 0.72 -9.38 -7.37
N GLU A 18 1.01 -9.67 -8.64
CA GLU A 18 2.35 -9.49 -9.19
C GLU A 18 2.46 -8.12 -9.86
N PHE A 19 3.29 -7.25 -9.31
CA PHE A 19 3.54 -5.92 -9.86
C PHE A 19 4.54 -6.00 -11.01
N SER A 20 4.19 -5.43 -12.16
CA SER A 20 5.00 -5.52 -13.38
C SER A 20 5.88 -4.30 -13.65
N VAL A 21 5.70 -3.21 -12.89
CA VAL A 21 6.35 -1.92 -13.15
C VAL A 21 6.97 -1.29 -11.90
N PRO A 22 6.25 -1.09 -10.79
CA PRO A 22 6.84 -0.47 -9.61
C PRO A 22 7.68 -1.47 -8.80
N ASP A 23 8.91 -1.07 -8.46
CA ASP A 23 9.79 -1.82 -7.55
C ASP A 23 9.66 -1.36 -6.08
N ALA A 24 9.12 -0.15 -5.85
CA ALA A 24 8.89 0.40 -4.51
C ALA A 24 7.55 1.16 -4.44
N LEU A 25 7.00 1.30 -3.23
CA LEU A 25 5.74 2.00 -2.97
C LEU A 25 5.88 2.97 -1.78
N ILE A 26 5.49 4.23 -1.99
CA ILE A 26 5.26 5.20 -0.90
C ILE A 26 3.75 5.36 -0.72
N SER A 27 3.26 5.17 0.51
CA SER A 27 1.84 5.31 0.83
C SER A 27 1.63 5.77 2.27
N ASN A 28 0.41 6.16 2.62
CA ASN A 28 0.04 6.45 4.00
C ASN A 28 -0.29 5.15 4.76
N PHE A 29 -0.45 5.27 6.09
CA PHE A 29 -1.09 4.23 6.89
C PHE A 29 -2.62 4.29 6.72
N HIS A 30 -3.18 3.33 5.99
CA HIS A 30 -4.61 3.24 5.70
C HIS A 30 -5.42 2.60 6.83
N LEU A 31 -6.72 2.90 6.89
CA LEU A 31 -7.61 2.30 7.89
C LEU A 31 -7.85 0.80 7.62
N PRO A 32 -8.22 0.02 8.65
CA PRO A 32 -8.66 -1.36 8.50
C PRO A 32 -9.79 -1.48 7.47
N LEU A 33 -9.82 -2.62 6.75
CA LEU A 33 -10.88 -2.94 5.79
C LEU A 33 -11.01 -1.94 4.61
N SER A 34 -9.92 -1.25 4.25
CA SER A 34 -9.91 -0.31 3.13
C SER A 34 -9.27 -0.91 1.87
N PRO A 35 -9.71 -0.52 0.65
CA PRO A 35 -9.05 -0.93 -0.60
C PRO A 35 -7.56 -0.55 -0.65
N MET A 36 -7.20 0.60 -0.07
CA MET A 36 -5.80 1.04 -0.05
C MET A 36 -4.93 0.16 0.83
N LEU A 37 -5.48 -0.36 1.95
CA LEU A 37 -4.79 -1.37 2.73
C LEU A 37 -4.56 -2.65 1.91
N MET A 38 -5.53 -3.06 1.07
CA MET A 38 -5.37 -4.23 0.20
C MET A 38 -4.23 -4.04 -0.80
N VAL A 39 -4.11 -2.85 -1.41
CA VAL A 39 -3.00 -2.51 -2.33
C VAL A 39 -1.65 -2.61 -1.62
N VAL A 40 -1.56 -2.03 -0.43
CA VAL A 40 -0.34 -2.04 0.40
C VAL A 40 0.03 -3.47 0.81
N CYS A 41 -0.94 -4.28 1.25
CA CYS A 41 -0.73 -5.69 1.56
C CYS A 41 -0.36 -6.52 0.32
N ALA A 42 -0.87 -6.15 -0.86
CA ALA A 42 -0.53 -6.83 -2.09
C ALA A 42 0.93 -6.55 -2.48
N PHE A 43 1.42 -5.33 -2.20
CA PHE A 43 2.79 -4.91 -2.47
C PHE A 43 3.80 -5.45 -1.46
N GLY A 44 3.54 -5.29 -0.16
CA GLY A 44 4.47 -5.64 0.92
C GLY A 44 4.23 -6.98 1.61
N GLY A 45 3.19 -7.73 1.21
CA GLY A 45 2.75 -8.96 1.88
C GLY A 45 1.92 -8.68 3.15
N TYR A 46 0.84 -9.44 3.35
CA TYR A 46 -0.11 -9.21 4.43
C TYR A 46 0.53 -9.27 5.83
N ASP A 47 1.26 -10.35 6.14
CA ASP A 47 1.82 -10.55 7.47
C ASP A 47 2.88 -9.50 7.82
N PHE A 48 3.72 -9.15 6.86
CA PHE A 48 4.78 -8.16 7.03
C PHE A 48 4.21 -6.75 7.22
N VAL A 49 3.25 -6.36 6.38
CA VAL A 49 2.55 -5.07 6.52
C VAL A 49 1.80 -5.01 7.86
N MET A 50 1.07 -6.06 8.26
CA MET A 50 0.35 -6.07 9.54
C MET A 50 1.30 -6.00 10.75
N LYS A 51 2.51 -6.57 10.65
CA LYS A 51 3.55 -6.38 11.66
C LYS A 51 4.00 -4.92 11.73
N ALA A 52 4.27 -4.28 10.59
CA ALA A 52 4.64 -2.86 10.54
C ALA A 52 3.55 -1.94 11.08
N TYR A 53 2.27 -2.27 10.83
CA TYR A 53 1.13 -1.55 11.39
C TYR A 53 1.06 -1.64 12.92
N LYS A 54 1.32 -2.83 13.49
CA LYS A 54 1.37 -3.00 14.96
C LYS A 54 2.47 -2.15 15.57
N GLU A 55 3.65 -2.13 14.96
CA GLU A 55 4.78 -1.29 15.38
C GLU A 55 4.40 0.21 15.31
N ALA A 56 3.83 0.65 14.18
CA ALA A 56 3.40 2.03 13.99
C ALA A 56 2.37 2.49 15.04
N ILE A 57 1.46 1.59 15.46
CA ILE A 57 0.51 1.87 16.55
C ILE A 57 1.23 2.03 17.89
N GLN A 58 2.20 1.15 18.20
CA GLN A 58 3.00 1.22 19.43
C GLN A 58 3.81 2.53 19.50
N GLU A 59 4.40 2.93 18.37
CA GLU A 59 5.18 4.15 18.21
C GLU A 59 4.32 5.41 17.98
N LYS A 60 2.99 5.31 18.11
CA LYS A 60 2.03 6.43 18.02
C LYS A 60 2.12 7.22 16.70
N TYR A 61 2.32 6.51 15.59
CA TYR A 61 2.25 7.11 14.26
C TYR A 61 0.84 7.67 14.04
N LYS A 62 0.77 8.76 13.27
CA LYS A 62 -0.48 9.33 12.81
C LYS A 62 -0.92 8.58 11.55
N PHE A 63 -2.16 8.10 11.54
CA PHE A 63 -2.71 7.34 10.41
C PHE A 63 -3.51 8.26 9.47
N PHE A 64 -3.91 7.70 8.32
CA PHE A 64 -4.80 8.30 7.33
C PHE A 64 -4.18 9.44 6.50
N THR A 65 -5.01 10.26 5.85
CA THR A 65 -4.64 11.19 4.78
C THR A 65 -3.54 12.19 5.17
N TYR A 66 -3.55 12.68 6.40
CA TYR A 66 -2.60 13.68 6.91
C TYR A 66 -1.62 13.09 7.94
N GLY A 67 -1.51 11.77 7.95
CA GLY A 67 -0.65 11.03 8.87
C GLY A 67 0.79 10.92 8.39
N ASN A 68 1.50 9.98 9.00
CA ASN A 68 2.81 9.55 8.56
C ASN A 68 2.71 8.71 7.28
N ALA A 69 3.83 8.69 6.55
CA ALA A 69 4.01 7.85 5.37
C ALA A 69 4.78 6.56 5.70
N MET A 70 4.61 5.58 4.84
CA MET A 70 5.29 4.30 4.80
C MET A 70 5.94 4.14 3.43
N LEU A 71 7.19 3.65 3.43
CA LEU A 71 7.95 3.28 2.24
C LEU A 71 8.16 1.76 2.27
N ILE A 72 7.82 1.09 1.17
CA ILE A 72 8.04 -0.35 0.95
C ILE A 72 9.03 -0.51 -0.19
N ILE A 73 10.09 -1.28 0.04
CA ILE A 73 11.24 -1.54 -0.85
C ILE A 73 11.60 -3.02 -0.85
#